data_AF-A0A0W8BQ57-F1
#
_entry.id   AF-A0A0W8BQ57-F1
#
_cell.length_a   1.000
_cell.length_b   1.000
_cell.length_c   1.000
_cell.angle_alpha   90.00
_cell.angle_beta   90.00
_cell.angle_gamma   90.00
#
_symmetry.space_group_name_H-M   'P 1'
#
loop_
_entity.id
_entity.type
_entity.pdbx_description
1 polymer ?
#
loop_
_entity_poly.entity_id
_entity_poly.type
_entity_poly.pdbx_seq_one_letter_code
_entity_poly.pdbx_strand_id
1 'polypeptide(L)'
;MVGKTLIVGGGLTGAALARLLQEAKAAATYASEVVVWDRNSILGGRAMARSFPKQREVHVDMGAQYWTPKSDLNDDFRQKLTQSGRLVPFAENEITQDPYKGTVKTHLVSPDGKGFRAMVEHLLEGTETKLSTHLESFQVLDDKRIQVTTDEGKEEIVNELVLTCPIPNVLSVIKKSSSFHVAPEILRALESVTYSQRFAAAYVFDEKAVPAVQELGWTAKYVPGDESDIIRFVCWDHLKKKQDENSPPTLIVHTSVGFGATFMDDTRHNDEILALITKSLREVLPSLPAEQDARLHRWRISQVTVPYHDRNGAMGEDPPSALVLSANPRIIVAGDSFLGSAKTLTLHLPGYLRKKSRHDRWQRRYFEATTHYLTYYKSRESEKLLACIDLWRTQTIDFNPADGDKLEFSIAIGEQSYLLKADSQDDAARWVKGLQARQYRPEGTPSEVFSLRSEHMDAESDASSEYGGRRPRNASSDSGSHRSSLSMSYVETQNPVVPNAAAIARLSLSHADAPNPVVPNANLIARASFSHAEATNPVVPSATANAATGAKYPMVNTNQQVTRSTVATTAAVKTADEENAANAQCCAPCVIM
;
A
#
# COMPACT_ATOMS: atom_id res chain seq x y z
N MET A 1 16.49 4.49 -36.06
CA MET A 1 16.66 3.42 -35.06
C MET A 1 15.47 3.47 -34.12
N VAL A 2 14.91 2.32 -33.79
CA VAL A 2 13.85 2.23 -32.77
C VAL A 2 14.50 2.52 -31.42
N GLY A 3 13.97 3.49 -30.65
CA GLY A 3 14.52 3.83 -29.34
C GLY A 3 14.34 2.67 -28.34
N LYS A 4 15.14 2.63 -27.28
CA LYS A 4 15.06 1.62 -26.22
C LYS A 4 14.81 2.26 -24.86
N THR A 5 13.72 1.88 -24.21
CA THR A 5 13.37 2.30 -22.85
C THR A 5 13.61 1.15 -21.89
N LEU A 6 14.55 1.37 -20.98
CA LEU A 6 14.87 0.42 -19.92
C LEU A 6 14.13 0.80 -18.63
N ILE A 7 13.33 -0.14 -18.14
CA ILE A 7 12.68 -0.06 -16.84
C ILE A 7 13.44 -0.96 -15.87
N VAL A 8 13.92 -0.39 -14.76
CA VAL A 8 14.64 -1.13 -13.72
C VAL A 8 13.69 -1.42 -12.56
N GLY A 9 13.39 -2.71 -12.37
CA GLY A 9 12.47 -3.25 -11.38
C GLY A 9 11.24 -3.91 -12.00
N GLY A 10 11.17 -5.24 -11.94
CA GLY A 10 10.02 -6.09 -12.31
C GLY A 10 8.99 -6.22 -11.19
N GLY A 11 8.79 -5.14 -10.42
CA GLY A 11 7.70 -5.00 -9.46
C GLY A 11 6.43 -4.44 -10.11
N LEU A 12 5.38 -4.25 -9.30
CA LEU A 12 4.08 -3.80 -9.79
C LEU A 12 4.13 -2.47 -10.57
N THR A 13 4.92 -1.49 -10.11
CA THR A 13 5.12 -0.21 -10.81
C THR A 13 5.73 -0.39 -12.19
N GLY A 14 6.86 -1.11 -12.28
CA GLY A 14 7.56 -1.34 -13.54
C GLY A 14 6.76 -2.17 -14.52
N ALA A 15 6.04 -3.20 -14.03
CA ALA A 15 5.16 -4.03 -14.83
C ALA A 15 3.94 -3.26 -15.38
N ALA A 16 3.29 -2.43 -14.55
CA ALA A 16 2.18 -1.59 -15.00
C ALA A 16 2.65 -0.57 -16.04
N LEU A 17 3.81 0.06 -15.83
CA LEU A 17 4.40 0.98 -16.80
C LEU A 17 4.72 0.29 -18.13
N ALA A 18 5.37 -0.87 -18.07
CA ALA A 18 5.69 -1.66 -19.27
C ALA A 18 4.43 -1.99 -20.08
N ARG A 19 3.36 -2.45 -19.42
CA ARG A 19 2.06 -2.72 -20.06
C ARG A 19 1.50 -1.49 -20.76
N LEU A 20 1.50 -0.34 -20.10
CA LEU A 20 0.97 0.90 -20.65
C LEU A 20 1.77 1.39 -21.86
N LEU A 21 3.10 1.29 -21.81
CA LEU A 21 3.96 1.64 -22.95
C LEU A 21 3.77 0.68 -24.13
N GLN A 22 3.56 -0.62 -23.88
CA GLN A 22 3.22 -1.59 -24.93
C GLN A 22 1.85 -1.32 -25.55
N GLU A 23 0.83 -0.99 -24.74
CA GLU A 23 -0.48 -0.56 -25.24
C GLU A 23 -0.36 0.71 -26.10
N ALA A 24 0.43 1.69 -25.67
CA ALA A 24 0.69 2.91 -26.44
C ALA A 24 1.45 2.64 -27.75
N LYS A 25 2.37 1.66 -27.75
CA LYS A 25 3.08 1.19 -28.95
C LYS A 25 2.13 0.57 -29.95
N ALA A 26 1.23 -0.30 -29.48
CA ALA A 26 0.20 -0.92 -30.33
C ALA A 26 -0.77 0.14 -30.90
N ALA A 27 -1.05 1.20 -30.15
CA ALA A 27 -1.86 2.34 -30.59
C ALA A 27 -1.11 3.31 -31.53
N ALA A 28 0.10 2.98 -32.00
CA ALA A 28 0.96 3.78 -32.88
C ALA A 28 1.38 5.16 -32.31
N THR A 29 1.32 5.34 -30.98
CA THR A 29 1.73 6.59 -30.29
C THR A 29 3.10 6.50 -29.63
N TYR A 30 3.72 5.31 -29.64
CA TYR A 30 5.02 5.05 -29.03
C TYR A 30 5.86 4.15 -29.92
N ALA A 31 7.08 4.57 -30.26
CA ALA A 31 7.93 3.79 -31.15
C ALA A 31 8.95 2.91 -30.41
N SER A 32 9.35 3.25 -29.19
CA SER A 32 10.47 2.58 -28.51
C SER A 32 10.18 1.13 -28.09
N GLU A 33 11.22 0.29 -28.11
CA GLU A 33 11.23 -1.01 -27.45
C GLU A 33 11.29 -0.83 -25.94
N VAL A 34 10.55 -1.65 -25.21
CA VAL A 34 10.49 -1.63 -23.75
C VAL A 34 11.14 -2.89 -23.24
N VAL A 35 12.12 -2.73 -22.34
CA VAL A 35 12.82 -3.84 -21.69
C VAL A 35 12.80 -3.63 -20.18
N VAL A 36 12.59 -4.70 -19.42
CA VAL A 36 12.56 -4.68 -17.97
C VAL A 36 13.74 -5.47 -17.41
N TRP A 37 14.53 -4.86 -16.54
CA TRP A 37 15.57 -5.57 -15.78
C TRP A 37 15.14 -5.70 -14.32
N ASP A 38 15.18 -6.92 -13.77
CA ASP A 38 15.03 -7.15 -12.35
C ASP A 38 16.28 -7.86 -11.80
N ARG A 39 16.79 -7.35 -10.68
CA ARG A 39 17.94 -7.95 -9.98
C ARG A 39 17.63 -9.32 -9.39
N ASN A 40 16.36 -9.62 -9.14
CA ASN A 40 15.93 -10.87 -8.53
C ASN A 40 15.71 -11.93 -9.61
N SER A 41 15.81 -13.19 -9.20
CA SER A 41 15.48 -14.34 -10.05
C SER A 41 13.98 -14.61 -10.18
N ILE A 42 13.15 -13.77 -9.55
CA ILE A 42 11.67 -13.85 -9.60
C ILE A 42 11.08 -12.44 -9.70
N LEU A 43 9.94 -12.33 -10.39
CA LEU A 43 9.18 -11.09 -10.52
C LEU A 43 8.28 -10.83 -9.31
N GLY A 44 7.74 -9.62 -9.26
CA GLY A 44 6.74 -9.20 -8.27
C GLY A 44 7.28 -8.21 -7.24
N GLY A 45 8.58 -8.20 -6.99
CA GLY A 45 9.19 -7.37 -5.95
C GLY A 45 8.49 -7.60 -4.60
N ARG A 46 7.90 -6.55 -4.02
CA ARG A 46 7.13 -6.65 -2.76
C ARG A 46 5.75 -7.27 -2.90
N ALA A 47 5.32 -7.57 -4.11
CA ALA A 47 4.11 -8.35 -4.40
C ALA A 47 4.44 -9.79 -4.80
N MET A 48 5.65 -10.28 -4.48
CA MET A 48 6.08 -11.63 -4.83
C MET A 48 5.32 -12.70 -4.04
N ALA A 49 5.08 -13.83 -4.72
CA ALA A 49 4.80 -15.10 -4.08
C ALA A 49 6.02 -16.03 -4.18
N ARG A 50 6.26 -16.82 -3.13
CA ARG A 50 7.36 -17.79 -3.11
C ARG A 50 6.87 -19.16 -2.70
N SER A 51 7.53 -20.19 -3.23
CA SER A 51 7.27 -21.57 -2.86
C SER A 51 7.87 -21.94 -1.50
N PHE A 52 7.65 -23.15 -1.00
CA PHE A 52 8.34 -23.64 0.19
C PHE A 52 9.57 -24.50 -0.16
N PRO A 53 10.55 -24.65 0.75
CA PRO A 53 11.75 -25.46 0.51
C PRO A 53 11.47 -26.94 0.20
N LYS A 54 10.59 -27.58 0.98
CA LYS A 54 10.18 -28.98 0.85
C LYS A 54 8.95 -29.14 -0.04
N GLN A 55 8.10 -28.12 -0.13
CA GLN A 55 6.88 -28.12 -0.97
C GLN A 55 6.95 -27.06 -2.07
N ARG A 56 7.61 -27.39 -3.19
CA ARG A 56 7.94 -26.42 -4.25
C ARG A 56 6.75 -25.96 -5.10
N GLU A 57 5.66 -26.74 -5.15
CA GLU A 57 4.45 -26.40 -5.89
C GLU A 57 3.54 -25.44 -5.12
N VAL A 58 3.66 -25.40 -3.79
CA VAL A 58 2.84 -24.57 -2.91
C VAL A 58 3.46 -23.19 -2.82
N HIS A 59 2.71 -22.15 -3.21
CA HIS A 59 3.18 -20.76 -3.24
C HIS A 59 2.36 -19.87 -2.32
N VAL A 60 3.03 -18.99 -1.58
CA VAL A 60 2.40 -18.04 -0.66
C VAL A 60 2.80 -16.61 -1.01
N ASP A 61 1.85 -15.68 -0.96
CA ASP A 61 2.16 -14.25 -1.10
C ASP A 61 2.99 -13.81 0.11
N MET A 62 4.27 -13.50 -0.11
CA MET A 62 5.20 -13.19 0.98
C MET A 62 5.18 -11.71 1.38
N GLY A 63 4.54 -10.86 0.59
CA GLY A 63 4.55 -9.41 0.74
C GLY A 63 3.14 -8.84 0.73
N ALA A 64 2.75 -8.09 -0.30
CA ALA A 64 1.39 -7.56 -0.43
C ALA A 64 0.32 -8.66 -0.31
N GLN A 65 -0.67 -8.44 0.57
CA GLN A 65 -1.69 -9.45 0.88
C GLN A 65 -3.02 -9.19 0.19
N TYR A 66 -3.38 -7.93 -0.01
CA TYR A 66 -4.55 -7.52 -0.75
C TYR A 66 -4.37 -6.09 -1.22
N TRP A 67 -5.03 -5.69 -2.30
CA TRP A 67 -5.07 -4.34 -2.83
C TRP A 67 -6.36 -3.63 -2.44
N THR A 68 -6.27 -2.67 -1.53
CA THR A 68 -7.37 -1.75 -1.23
C THR A 68 -7.38 -0.54 -2.17
N PRO A 69 -8.44 -0.30 -2.95
CA PRO A 69 -8.57 0.91 -3.75
C PRO A 69 -8.80 2.15 -2.87
N LYS A 70 -7.88 3.12 -2.87
CA LYS A 70 -7.96 4.33 -2.02
C LYS A 70 -8.52 5.57 -2.74
N SER A 71 -8.59 5.53 -4.06
CA SER A 71 -9.13 6.58 -4.90
C SER A 71 -9.54 5.99 -6.25
N ASP A 72 -10.27 6.77 -7.04
CA ASP A 72 -10.65 6.39 -8.41
C ASP A 72 -9.45 6.45 -9.38
N LEU A 73 -8.29 6.95 -8.91
CA LEU A 73 -7.04 6.89 -9.67
C LEU A 73 -6.70 5.42 -9.97
N ASN A 74 -6.44 5.12 -11.24
CA ASN A 74 -6.23 3.78 -11.78
C ASN A 74 -7.46 2.84 -11.69
N ASP A 75 -8.69 3.35 -11.55
CA ASP A 75 -9.90 2.51 -11.57
C ASP A 75 -9.98 1.66 -12.85
N ASP A 76 -9.70 2.23 -14.02
CA ASP A 76 -9.72 1.52 -15.30
C ASP A 76 -8.73 0.33 -15.31
N PHE A 77 -7.54 0.51 -14.73
CA PHE A 77 -6.51 -0.53 -14.66
C PHE A 77 -6.94 -1.68 -13.74
N ARG A 78 -7.52 -1.35 -12.59
CA ARG A 78 -8.08 -2.36 -11.67
C ARG A 78 -9.27 -3.08 -12.31
N GLN A 79 -10.17 -2.35 -12.96
CA GLN A 79 -11.32 -2.93 -13.65
C GLN A 79 -10.88 -3.91 -14.74
N LYS A 80 -9.89 -3.57 -15.56
CA LYS A 80 -9.31 -4.50 -16.55
C LYS A 80 -8.80 -5.80 -15.89
N LEU A 81 -8.06 -5.68 -14.78
CA LEU A 81 -7.56 -6.85 -14.03
C LEU A 81 -8.67 -7.66 -13.36
N THR A 82 -9.74 -7.01 -12.91
CA THR A 82 -10.91 -7.70 -12.35
C THR A 82 -11.72 -8.40 -13.42
N GLN A 83 -11.93 -7.76 -14.58
CA GLN A 83 -12.63 -8.34 -15.72
C GLN A 83 -11.90 -9.56 -16.29
N SER A 84 -10.56 -9.57 -16.27
CA SER A 84 -9.75 -10.71 -16.68
C SER A 84 -9.60 -11.79 -15.60
N GLY A 85 -10.25 -11.63 -14.44
CA GLY A 85 -10.18 -12.58 -13.32
C GLY A 85 -8.84 -12.60 -12.58
N ARG A 86 -7.91 -11.68 -12.89
CA ARG A 86 -6.60 -11.57 -12.21
C ARG A 86 -6.70 -10.93 -10.84
N LEU A 87 -7.75 -10.16 -10.59
CA LEU A 87 -8.11 -9.64 -9.27
C LEU A 87 -9.57 -9.96 -8.97
N VAL A 88 -9.84 -10.47 -7.77
CA VAL A 88 -11.19 -10.75 -7.29
C VAL A 88 -11.45 -10.03 -5.98
N PRO A 89 -12.72 -9.68 -5.67
CA PRO A 89 -13.08 -9.15 -4.37
C PRO A 89 -12.72 -10.11 -3.24
N PHE A 90 -12.12 -9.56 -2.19
CA PHE A 90 -11.89 -10.21 -0.90
C PHE A 90 -13.04 -9.79 0.02
N ALA A 91 -13.81 -10.76 0.52
CA ALA A 91 -15.07 -10.47 1.19
C ALA A 91 -14.88 -9.64 2.48
N GLU A 92 -15.79 -8.71 2.72
CA GLU A 92 -15.68 -7.69 3.80
C GLU A 92 -15.67 -8.27 5.22
N ASN A 93 -16.14 -9.51 5.39
CA ASN A 93 -16.18 -10.22 6.67
C ASN A 93 -15.05 -11.24 6.84
N GLU A 94 -14.19 -11.43 5.83
CA GLU A 94 -13.12 -12.42 5.88
C GLU A 94 -11.86 -11.91 6.62
N ILE A 95 -11.71 -10.59 6.80
CA ILE A 95 -10.63 -9.99 7.59
C ILE A 95 -11.17 -9.55 8.96
N THR A 96 -10.83 -10.30 10.01
CA THR A 96 -11.16 -9.89 11.38
C THR A 96 -10.19 -8.81 11.88
N GLN A 97 -10.71 -7.89 12.69
CA GLN A 97 -9.99 -6.69 13.15
C GLN A 97 -9.47 -5.80 12.01
N ASP A 98 -10.17 -5.78 10.86
CA ASP A 98 -9.79 -4.93 9.73
C ASP A 98 -9.85 -3.44 10.10
N PRO A 99 -8.73 -2.71 10.11
CA PRO A 99 -8.72 -1.27 10.38
C PRO A 99 -9.38 -0.43 9.27
N TYR A 100 -9.74 -1.04 8.14
CA TYR A 100 -10.39 -0.37 7.00
C TYR A 100 -11.88 -0.68 6.86
N LYS A 101 -12.45 -1.45 7.79
CA LYS A 101 -13.86 -1.86 7.72
C LYS A 101 -14.76 -0.63 7.60
N GLY A 102 -15.66 -0.65 6.62
CA GLY A 102 -16.66 0.40 6.38
C GLY A 102 -16.12 1.74 5.86
N THR A 103 -14.80 1.90 5.65
CA THR A 103 -14.20 3.18 5.22
C THR A 103 -13.62 3.17 3.81
N VAL A 104 -13.47 2.00 3.17
CA VAL A 104 -12.76 1.88 1.90
C VAL A 104 -13.49 0.94 0.94
N LYS A 105 -13.30 1.15 -0.38
CA LYS A 105 -13.72 0.22 -1.43
C LYS A 105 -13.20 -1.19 -1.13
N THR A 106 -14.01 -2.21 -1.47
CA THR A 106 -13.72 -3.64 -1.28
C THR A 106 -12.28 -4.00 -1.64
N HIS A 107 -11.61 -4.73 -0.74
CA HIS A 107 -10.24 -5.22 -0.96
C HIS A 107 -10.21 -6.19 -2.15
N LEU A 108 -9.10 -6.20 -2.89
CA LEU A 108 -8.91 -7.09 -4.04
C LEU A 108 -7.73 -8.03 -3.79
N VAL A 109 -7.84 -9.28 -4.21
CA VAL A 109 -6.78 -10.30 -4.11
C VAL A 109 -6.56 -10.97 -5.45
N SER A 110 -5.38 -11.54 -5.67
CA SER A 110 -5.13 -12.39 -6.85
C SER A 110 -5.45 -13.84 -6.50
N PRO A 111 -6.43 -14.49 -7.19
CA PRO A 111 -6.82 -15.87 -6.88
C PRO A 111 -5.85 -16.92 -7.46
N ASP A 112 -4.88 -16.51 -8.27
CA ASP A 112 -3.90 -17.42 -8.86
C ASP A 112 -3.06 -18.11 -7.77
N GLY A 113 -2.61 -19.35 -8.00
CA GLY A 113 -1.74 -20.06 -7.06
C GLY A 113 -0.45 -19.29 -6.74
N LYS A 114 0.12 -18.58 -7.73
CA LYS A 114 1.26 -17.66 -7.54
C LYS A 114 0.83 -16.26 -7.05
N GLY A 115 -0.43 -16.07 -6.67
CA GLY A 115 -0.97 -14.85 -6.09
C GLY A 115 -0.63 -13.58 -6.88
N PHE A 116 -0.19 -12.53 -6.20
CA PHE A 116 0.09 -11.25 -6.85
C PHE A 116 1.25 -11.31 -7.85
N ARG A 117 2.14 -12.29 -7.73
CA ARG A 117 3.21 -12.50 -8.71
C ARG A 117 2.64 -12.85 -10.08
N ALA A 118 1.60 -13.69 -10.17
CA ALA A 118 0.96 -14.01 -11.45
C ALA A 118 0.39 -12.76 -12.13
N MET A 119 -0.19 -11.85 -11.35
CA MET A 119 -0.69 -10.58 -11.87
C MET A 119 0.45 -9.73 -12.45
N VAL A 120 1.61 -9.68 -11.79
CA VAL A 120 2.80 -8.97 -12.30
C VAL A 120 3.37 -9.65 -13.54
N GLU A 121 3.47 -10.97 -13.56
CA GLU A 121 3.88 -11.76 -14.73
C GLU A 121 2.95 -11.49 -15.92
N HIS A 122 1.64 -11.47 -15.69
CA HIS A 122 0.65 -11.15 -16.70
C HIS A 122 0.82 -9.74 -17.27
N LEU A 123 1.10 -8.74 -16.44
CA LEU A 123 1.35 -7.38 -16.90
C LEU A 123 2.58 -7.27 -17.81
N LEU A 124 3.57 -8.14 -17.61
CA LEU A 124 4.82 -8.19 -18.39
C LEU A 124 4.75 -9.10 -19.62
N GLU A 125 3.66 -9.85 -19.84
CA GLU A 125 3.49 -10.66 -21.05
C GLU A 125 3.70 -9.83 -22.32
N GLY A 126 4.62 -10.26 -23.18
CA GLY A 126 5.01 -9.57 -24.41
C GLY A 126 6.09 -8.49 -24.24
N THR A 127 6.59 -8.25 -23.02
CA THR A 127 7.73 -7.36 -22.76
C THR A 127 8.99 -8.16 -22.48
N GLU A 128 10.10 -7.83 -23.16
CA GLU A 128 11.40 -8.44 -22.86
C GLU A 128 11.77 -8.16 -21.40
N THR A 129 11.96 -9.23 -20.62
CA THR A 129 12.24 -9.14 -19.19
C THR A 129 13.49 -9.96 -18.86
N LYS A 130 14.51 -9.30 -18.33
CA LYS A 130 15.78 -9.92 -17.90
C LYS A 130 15.81 -10.02 -16.38
N LEU A 131 15.77 -11.24 -15.87
CA LEU A 131 15.91 -11.55 -14.43
C LEU A 131 17.38 -11.70 -14.04
N SER A 132 17.67 -11.65 -12.75
CA SER A 132 19.03 -11.68 -12.21
C SER A 132 19.96 -10.67 -12.90
N THR A 133 19.40 -9.54 -13.33
CA THR A 133 20.11 -8.49 -14.07
C THR A 133 20.06 -7.22 -13.23
N HIS A 134 21.17 -6.92 -12.57
CA HIS A 134 21.26 -5.80 -11.64
C HIS A 134 21.97 -4.62 -12.31
N LEU A 135 21.25 -3.52 -12.46
CA LEU A 135 21.85 -2.25 -12.86
C LEU A 135 22.77 -1.75 -11.73
N GLU A 136 24.06 -1.63 -12.00
CA GLU A 136 25.03 -1.10 -11.04
C GLU A 136 25.20 0.41 -11.19
N SER A 137 25.33 0.90 -12.41
CA SER A 137 25.56 2.32 -12.72
C SER A 137 25.15 2.65 -14.14
N PHE A 138 25.14 3.94 -14.48
CA PHE A 138 24.96 4.42 -15.83
C PHE A 138 25.83 5.64 -16.13
N GLN A 139 26.02 5.92 -17.41
CA GLN A 139 26.69 7.10 -17.93
C GLN A 139 25.82 7.73 -19.02
N VAL A 140 25.58 9.04 -18.91
CA VAL A 140 24.96 9.81 -19.99
C VAL A 140 26.03 10.10 -21.04
N LEU A 141 25.84 9.58 -22.25
CA LEU A 141 26.78 9.76 -23.37
C LEU A 141 26.47 11.03 -24.15
N ASP A 142 25.19 11.29 -24.41
CA ASP A 142 24.67 12.47 -25.09
C ASP A 142 23.17 12.64 -24.77
N ASP A 143 22.51 13.60 -25.43
CA ASP A 143 21.10 13.94 -25.27
C ASP A 143 20.11 12.81 -25.59
N LYS A 144 20.57 11.69 -26.18
CA LYS A 144 19.74 10.57 -26.64
C LYS A 144 20.20 9.21 -26.13
N ARG A 145 21.40 9.09 -25.57
CA ARG A 145 22.02 7.81 -25.24
C ARG A 145 22.51 7.77 -23.80
N ILE A 146 22.12 6.69 -23.12
CA ILE A 146 22.55 6.33 -21.78
C ILE A 146 23.23 4.96 -21.91
N GLN A 147 24.49 4.86 -21.48
CA GLN A 147 25.15 3.58 -21.30
C GLN A 147 24.83 3.07 -19.90
N VAL A 148 24.24 1.89 -19.80
CA VAL A 148 23.95 1.22 -18.53
C VAL A 148 24.92 0.06 -18.31
N THR A 149 25.39 -0.10 -17.09
CA THR A 149 26.38 -1.12 -16.73
C THR A 149 25.81 -2.02 -15.63
N THR A 150 25.83 -3.33 -15.87
CA THR A 150 25.42 -4.32 -14.87
C THR A 150 26.51 -4.52 -13.81
N ASP A 151 26.16 -5.16 -12.69
CA ASP A 151 27.12 -5.56 -11.65
C ASP A 151 28.13 -6.64 -12.11
N GLU A 152 27.86 -7.30 -13.22
CA GLU A 152 28.80 -8.19 -13.92
C GLU A 152 29.72 -7.43 -14.91
N GLY A 153 29.58 -6.11 -15.02
CA GLY A 153 30.35 -5.28 -15.95
C GLY A 153 29.88 -5.32 -17.40
N LYS A 154 28.68 -5.85 -17.69
CA LYS A 154 28.10 -5.82 -19.05
C LYS A 154 27.49 -4.46 -19.34
N GLU A 155 27.73 -3.95 -20.53
CA GLU A 155 27.28 -2.62 -20.94
C GLU A 155 26.21 -2.70 -22.04
N GLU A 156 25.20 -1.84 -21.95
CA GLU A 156 24.13 -1.73 -22.95
C GLU A 156 23.77 -0.26 -23.18
N ILE A 157 23.43 0.13 -24.42
CA ILE A 157 22.97 1.49 -24.73
C ILE A 157 21.44 1.52 -24.75
N VAL A 158 20.86 2.47 -24.03
CA VAL A 158 19.43 2.75 -23.98
C VAL A 158 19.17 4.23 -24.25
N ASN A 159 17.93 4.59 -24.57
CA ASN A 159 17.52 5.96 -24.87
C ASN A 159 16.72 6.63 -23.75
N GLU A 160 16.09 5.80 -22.90
CA GLU A 160 15.38 6.24 -21.71
C GLU A 160 15.61 5.25 -20.58
N LEU A 161 15.77 5.77 -19.36
CA LEU A 161 15.98 4.99 -18.15
C LEU A 161 14.90 5.34 -17.11
N VAL A 162 14.13 4.34 -16.69
CA VAL A 162 13.12 4.48 -15.64
C VAL A 162 13.47 3.59 -14.46
N LEU A 163 13.81 4.21 -13.34
CA LEU A 163 14.17 3.54 -12.09
C LEU A 163 12.91 3.38 -11.22
N THR A 164 12.42 2.14 -11.08
CA THR A 164 11.22 1.82 -10.28
C THR A 164 11.51 1.06 -8.99
N CYS A 165 12.80 0.84 -8.70
CA CYS A 165 13.26 0.20 -7.48
C CYS A 165 13.11 1.15 -6.27
N PRO A 166 13.08 0.62 -5.02
CA PRO A 166 13.00 1.47 -3.83
C PRO A 166 14.15 2.49 -3.74
N ILE A 167 13.89 3.65 -3.15
CA ILE A 167 14.81 4.79 -3.16
C ILE A 167 16.24 4.48 -2.68
N PRO A 168 16.48 3.66 -1.63
CA PRO A 168 17.84 3.26 -1.27
C PRO A 168 18.61 2.59 -2.41
N ASN A 169 17.94 1.80 -3.25
CA ASN A 169 18.57 1.17 -4.41
C ASN A 169 18.80 2.17 -5.54
N VAL A 170 17.87 3.11 -5.75
CA VAL A 170 18.04 4.23 -6.71
C VAL A 170 19.26 5.07 -6.34
N LEU A 171 19.40 5.44 -5.07
CA LEU A 171 20.52 6.21 -4.55
C LEU A 171 21.85 5.48 -4.75
N SER A 172 21.88 4.15 -4.57
CA SER A 172 23.08 3.34 -4.85
C SER A 172 23.52 3.46 -6.31
N VAL A 173 22.58 3.39 -7.26
CA VAL A 173 22.88 3.53 -8.69
C VAL A 173 23.34 4.94 -9.02
N ILE A 174 22.66 5.97 -8.53
CA ILE A 174 23.02 7.38 -8.77
C ILE A 174 24.43 7.67 -8.22
N LYS A 175 24.74 7.23 -6.99
CA LYS A 175 26.06 7.45 -6.36
C LYS A 175 27.20 6.79 -7.13
N LYS A 176 26.96 5.65 -7.78
CA LYS A 176 27.96 4.98 -8.65
C LYS A 176 28.04 5.60 -10.05
N SER A 177 27.04 6.36 -10.47
CA SER A 177 26.95 7.00 -11.80
C SER A 177 27.64 8.37 -11.79
N SER A 178 28.96 8.37 -11.63
CA SER A 178 29.79 9.56 -11.34
C SER A 178 29.69 10.70 -12.38
N SER A 179 29.31 10.40 -13.62
CA SER A 179 29.13 11.40 -14.68
C SER A 179 27.80 12.15 -14.61
N PHE A 180 26.83 11.64 -13.84
CA PHE A 180 25.48 12.19 -13.77
C PHE A 180 25.27 12.96 -12.46
N HIS A 181 25.12 14.29 -12.58
CA HIS A 181 24.96 15.18 -11.44
C HIS A 181 23.47 15.45 -11.17
N VAL A 182 23.01 15.06 -9.99
CA VAL A 182 21.67 15.39 -9.49
C VAL A 182 21.78 16.57 -8.53
N ALA A 183 20.84 17.51 -8.61
CA ALA A 183 20.81 18.68 -7.74
C ALA A 183 20.84 18.25 -6.24
N PRO A 184 21.68 18.87 -5.38
CA PRO A 184 21.85 18.46 -3.98
C PRO A 184 20.55 18.44 -3.16
N GLU A 185 19.62 19.33 -3.46
CA GLU A 185 18.28 19.41 -2.86
C GLU A 185 17.42 18.18 -3.23
N ILE A 186 17.47 17.73 -4.48
CA ILE A 186 16.76 16.53 -4.94
C ILE A 186 17.37 15.30 -4.28
N LEU A 187 18.70 15.21 -4.22
CA LEU A 187 19.40 14.12 -3.53
C LEU A 187 19.00 14.04 -2.05
N ARG A 188 19.01 15.17 -1.34
CA ARG A 188 18.57 15.23 0.07
C ARG A 188 17.10 14.84 0.24
N ALA A 189 16.22 15.20 -0.70
CA ALA A 189 14.83 14.80 -0.67
C ALA A 189 14.67 13.28 -0.87
N LEU A 190 15.42 12.67 -1.81
CA LEU A 190 15.46 11.22 -1.98
C LEU A 190 16.03 10.51 -0.74
N GLU A 191 17.11 11.04 -0.16
CA GLU A 191 17.72 10.49 1.07
C GLU A 191 16.82 10.58 2.30
N SER A 192 15.83 11.48 2.30
CA SER A 192 14.83 11.58 3.37
C SER A 192 13.73 10.50 3.31
N VAL A 193 13.63 9.75 2.21
CA VAL A 193 12.64 8.68 2.07
C VAL A 193 13.03 7.50 2.94
N THR A 194 12.15 7.09 3.84
CA THR A 194 12.39 5.97 4.76
C THR A 194 11.37 4.84 4.57
N TYR A 195 11.81 3.63 4.90
CA TYR A 195 11.00 2.42 4.82
C TYR A 195 11.01 1.68 6.15
N SER A 196 9.88 1.05 6.47
CA SER A 196 9.79 0.12 7.59
C SER A 196 10.45 -1.21 7.27
N GLN A 197 10.68 -1.99 8.33
CA GLN A 197 11.28 -3.32 8.28
C GLN A 197 10.31 -4.34 8.88
N ARG A 198 10.20 -5.52 8.26
CA ARG A 198 9.34 -6.62 8.75
C ARG A 198 9.89 -7.98 8.39
N PHE A 199 9.45 -8.98 9.12
CA PHE A 199 9.58 -10.37 8.70
C PHE A 199 8.25 -10.90 8.18
N ALA A 200 8.35 -11.80 7.21
CA ALA A 200 7.26 -12.61 6.71
C ALA A 200 7.59 -14.08 6.98
N ALA A 201 6.76 -14.76 7.76
CA ALA A 201 6.89 -16.18 8.06
C ALA A 201 5.70 -16.92 7.45
N ALA A 202 5.98 -17.81 6.50
CA ALA A 202 4.98 -18.66 5.87
C ALA A 202 5.08 -20.08 6.43
N TYR A 203 3.93 -20.74 6.54
CA TYR A 203 3.79 -22.09 7.08
C TYR A 203 2.90 -22.93 6.17
N VAL A 204 3.22 -24.21 6.04
CA VAL A 204 2.34 -25.24 5.47
C VAL A 204 1.95 -26.21 6.58
N PHE A 205 0.67 -26.53 6.67
CA PHE A 205 0.14 -27.52 7.58
C PHE A 205 -0.42 -28.72 6.84
N ASP A 206 -0.62 -29.80 7.59
CA ASP A 206 -1.31 -30.97 7.09
C ASP A 206 -2.85 -30.78 7.08
N GLU A 207 -3.57 -31.66 6.40
CA GLU A 207 -5.04 -31.60 6.27
C GLU A 207 -5.79 -31.62 7.60
N LYS A 208 -5.20 -32.13 8.69
CA LYS A 208 -5.80 -32.10 10.03
C LYS A 208 -5.90 -30.68 10.58
N ALA A 209 -5.22 -29.70 9.99
CA ALA A 209 -5.42 -28.29 10.32
C ALA A 209 -6.76 -27.75 9.82
N VAL A 210 -7.34 -28.33 8.75
CA VAL A 210 -8.53 -27.79 8.06
C VAL A 210 -9.70 -27.53 9.02
N PRO A 211 -10.11 -28.48 9.90
CA PRO A 211 -11.21 -28.22 10.83
C PRO A 211 -10.92 -27.04 11.76
N ALA A 212 -9.70 -26.96 12.31
CA ALA A 212 -9.29 -25.86 13.18
C ALA A 212 -9.28 -24.52 12.43
N VAL A 213 -8.87 -24.50 11.15
CA VAL A 213 -8.94 -23.30 10.32
C VAL A 213 -10.38 -22.86 10.10
N GLN A 214 -11.28 -23.79 9.79
CA GLN A 214 -12.70 -23.51 9.56
C GLN A 214 -13.41 -22.98 10.82
N GLU A 215 -13.08 -23.53 11.99
CA GLU A 215 -13.63 -23.10 13.29
C GLU A 215 -13.28 -21.65 13.64
N LEU A 216 -12.16 -21.12 13.14
CA LEU A 216 -11.77 -19.73 13.36
C LEU A 216 -12.77 -18.73 12.73
N GLY A 217 -13.42 -19.11 11.63
CA GLY A 217 -14.45 -18.28 10.97
C GLY A 217 -13.92 -17.02 10.28
N TRP A 218 -12.61 -16.90 10.05
CA TRP A 218 -11.99 -15.79 9.31
C TRP A 218 -10.85 -16.29 8.41
N THR A 219 -10.62 -15.59 7.31
CA THR A 219 -9.51 -15.87 6.38
C THR A 219 -8.23 -15.15 6.80
N ALA A 220 -8.36 -13.90 7.26
CA ALA A 220 -7.24 -13.11 7.74
C ALA A 220 -7.58 -12.38 9.04
N LYS A 221 -6.55 -12.05 9.81
CA LYS A 221 -6.66 -11.33 11.08
C LYS A 221 -5.55 -10.31 11.20
N TYR A 222 -5.92 -9.07 11.50
CA TYR A 222 -4.98 -8.13 12.10
C TYR A 222 -4.87 -8.45 13.58
N VAL A 223 -3.64 -8.67 14.06
CA VAL A 223 -3.39 -8.97 15.46
C VAL A 223 -3.16 -7.64 16.19
N PRO A 224 -3.98 -7.32 17.21
CA PRO A 224 -3.80 -6.16 18.06
C PRO A 224 -2.53 -6.26 18.92
N GLY A 225 -1.96 -5.12 19.31
CA GLY A 225 -0.70 -5.08 20.07
C GLY A 225 -0.80 -5.63 21.50
N ASP A 226 -2.01 -5.67 22.08
CA ASP A 226 -2.31 -6.32 23.35
C ASP A 226 -2.43 -7.84 23.24
N GLU A 227 -2.61 -8.38 22.02
CA GLU A 227 -2.58 -9.82 21.75
C GLU A 227 -1.17 -10.30 21.40
N SER A 228 -0.40 -9.53 20.62
CA SER A 228 1.00 -9.81 20.32
C SER A 228 1.76 -8.55 19.94
N ASP A 229 2.95 -8.35 20.51
CA ASP A 229 3.90 -7.32 20.11
C ASP A 229 4.77 -7.76 18.91
N ILE A 230 4.82 -9.05 18.61
CA ILE A 230 5.57 -9.65 17.50
C ILE A 230 4.72 -9.75 16.24
N ILE A 231 3.50 -10.27 16.33
CA ILE A 231 2.65 -10.55 15.17
C ILE A 231 1.71 -9.39 14.91
N ARG A 232 1.67 -8.94 13.66
CA ARG A 232 0.79 -7.84 13.23
C ARG A 232 -0.36 -8.30 12.36
N PHE A 233 -0.14 -9.32 11.54
CA PHE A 233 -1.13 -9.81 10.60
C PHE A 233 -0.91 -11.30 10.32
N VAL A 234 -2.00 -12.05 10.23
CA VAL A 234 -2.02 -13.45 9.82
C VAL A 234 -3.07 -13.66 8.73
N CYS A 235 -2.81 -14.53 7.76
CA CYS A 235 -3.75 -14.85 6.69
C CYS A 235 -3.60 -16.28 6.22
N TRP A 236 -4.72 -16.99 6.11
CA TRP A 236 -4.83 -18.28 5.45
C TRP A 236 -4.81 -18.08 3.93
N ASP A 237 -3.60 -18.16 3.36
CA ASP A 237 -3.32 -17.75 1.98
C ASP A 237 -4.10 -18.59 0.95
N HIS A 238 -4.22 -19.90 1.18
CA HIS A 238 -5.05 -20.81 0.37
C HIS A 238 -6.54 -20.40 0.33
N LEU A 239 -7.12 -19.98 1.46
CA LEU A 239 -8.50 -19.49 1.53
C LEU A 239 -8.65 -18.15 0.81
N LYS A 240 -7.73 -17.21 1.06
CA LYS A 240 -7.69 -15.90 0.39
C LYS A 240 -7.67 -16.04 -1.13
N LYS A 241 -6.85 -16.97 -1.64
CA LYS A 241 -6.72 -17.26 -3.08
C LYS A 241 -7.87 -18.09 -3.64
N LYS A 242 -8.76 -18.62 -2.78
CA LYS A 242 -9.86 -19.52 -3.16
C LYS A 242 -9.33 -20.75 -3.92
N GLN A 243 -8.22 -21.31 -3.43
CA GLN A 243 -7.66 -22.52 -4.03
C GLN A 243 -8.57 -23.73 -3.76
N ASP A 244 -8.46 -24.74 -4.62
CA ASP A 244 -9.25 -25.98 -4.50
C ASP A 244 -8.99 -26.69 -3.17
N GLU A 245 -9.96 -27.51 -2.74
CA GLU A 245 -9.92 -28.29 -1.48
C GLU A 245 -8.69 -29.21 -1.37
N ASN A 246 -8.07 -29.57 -2.50
CA ASN A 246 -6.85 -30.37 -2.54
C ASN A 246 -5.56 -29.58 -2.18
N SER A 247 -5.67 -28.26 -1.98
CA SER A 247 -4.52 -27.41 -1.64
C SER A 247 -4.23 -27.49 -0.13
N PRO A 248 -2.97 -27.68 0.27
CA PRO A 248 -2.65 -27.77 1.68
C PRO A 248 -2.92 -26.44 2.41
N PRO A 249 -3.32 -26.47 3.69
CA PRO A 249 -3.51 -25.25 4.46
C PRO A 249 -2.21 -24.46 4.59
N THR A 250 -2.22 -23.26 4.03
CA THR A 250 -1.08 -22.33 4.07
C THR A 250 -1.43 -21.08 4.88
N LEU A 251 -0.50 -20.68 5.75
CA LEU A 251 -0.61 -19.48 6.58
C LEU A 251 0.56 -18.56 6.33
N ILE A 252 0.30 -17.27 6.15
CA ILE A 252 1.30 -16.20 6.15
C ILE A 252 1.16 -15.35 7.39
N VAL A 253 2.29 -15.04 8.02
CA VAL A 253 2.41 -14.18 9.19
C VAL A 253 3.32 -13.01 8.83
N HIS A 254 2.89 -11.80 9.16
CA HIS A 254 3.73 -10.61 9.11
C HIS A 254 3.93 -10.05 10.51
N THR A 255 5.19 -9.76 10.82
CA THR A 255 5.54 -9.21 12.13
C THR A 255 5.22 -7.71 12.22
N SER A 256 5.19 -7.19 13.44
CA SER A 256 5.21 -5.76 13.74
C SER A 256 6.48 -5.09 13.19
N VAL A 257 6.44 -3.76 13.01
CA VAL A 257 7.64 -2.99 12.67
C VAL A 257 8.63 -2.95 13.81
N GLY A 258 8.16 -2.93 15.06
CA GLY A 258 9.03 -2.99 16.24
C GLY A 258 9.92 -4.22 16.21
N PHE A 259 9.32 -5.42 16.05
CA PHE A 259 10.07 -6.66 15.92
C PHE A 259 10.99 -6.65 14.69
N GLY A 260 10.49 -6.15 13.55
CA GLY A 260 11.27 -6.01 12.33
C GLY A 260 12.54 -5.18 12.55
N ALA A 261 12.41 -3.97 13.09
CA ALA A 261 13.52 -3.06 13.36
C ALA A 261 14.54 -3.64 14.36
N THR A 262 14.06 -4.36 15.38
CA THR A 262 14.95 -4.98 16.38
C THR A 262 15.79 -6.11 15.80
N PHE A 263 15.21 -6.97 14.95
CA PHE A 263 15.86 -8.21 14.50
C PHE A 263 16.36 -8.19 13.05
N MET A 264 16.11 -7.13 12.27
CA MET A 264 16.44 -7.13 10.83
C MET A 264 17.92 -7.38 10.53
N ASP A 265 18.79 -6.78 11.34
CA ASP A 265 20.26 -6.89 11.24
C ASP A 265 20.85 -7.95 12.16
N ASP A 266 20.00 -8.72 12.85
CA ASP A 266 20.43 -9.82 13.69
C ASP A 266 21.13 -10.90 12.85
N THR A 267 22.32 -11.31 13.30
CA THR A 267 23.19 -12.27 12.62
C THR A 267 22.85 -13.72 12.95
N ARG A 268 21.94 -13.97 13.90
CA ARG A 268 21.43 -15.31 14.21
C ARG A 268 20.81 -15.98 12.99
N HIS A 269 20.81 -17.31 13.03
CA HIS A 269 20.26 -18.10 11.93
C HIS A 269 18.76 -17.82 11.75
N ASN A 270 18.28 -17.87 10.50
CA ASN A 270 16.87 -17.58 10.22
C ASN A 270 15.91 -18.54 10.96
N ASP A 271 16.33 -19.78 11.25
CA ASP A 271 15.51 -20.72 12.01
C ASP A 271 15.29 -20.27 13.46
N GLU A 272 16.26 -19.58 14.08
CA GLU A 272 16.12 -19.03 15.43
C GLU A 272 15.11 -17.87 15.45
N ILE A 273 15.18 -16.98 14.46
CA ILE A 273 14.21 -15.88 14.32
C ILE A 273 12.82 -16.43 14.02
N LEU A 274 12.74 -17.44 13.13
CA LEU A 274 11.50 -18.12 12.82
C LEU A 274 10.91 -18.78 14.07
N ALA A 275 11.71 -19.42 14.92
CA ALA A 275 11.26 -20.01 16.17
C ALA A 275 10.64 -18.98 17.14
N LEU A 276 11.18 -17.75 17.20
CA LEU A 276 10.58 -16.66 17.99
C LEU A 276 9.19 -16.27 17.45
N ILE A 277 9.06 -16.15 16.11
CA ILE A 277 7.79 -15.83 15.46
C ILE A 277 6.79 -16.98 15.65
N THR A 278 7.22 -18.23 15.46
CA THR A 278 6.39 -19.43 15.66
C THR A 278 5.90 -19.56 17.10
N LYS A 279 6.74 -19.22 18.08
CA LYS A 279 6.31 -19.21 19.49
C LYS A 279 5.16 -18.22 19.71
N SER A 280 5.31 -16.98 19.25
CA SER A 280 4.23 -15.98 19.38
C SER A 280 3.00 -16.36 18.55
N LEU A 281 3.18 -17.03 17.40
CA LEU A 281 2.07 -17.52 16.58
C LEU A 281 1.22 -18.54 17.34
N ARG A 282 1.85 -19.43 18.10
CA ARG A 282 1.13 -20.41 18.93
C ARG A 282 0.46 -19.80 20.15
N GLU A 283 0.86 -18.60 20.58
CA GLU A 283 0.14 -17.84 21.61
C GLU A 283 -1.12 -17.19 21.01
N VAL A 284 -1.03 -16.67 19.77
CA VAL A 284 -2.16 -16.08 19.01
C VAL A 284 -3.14 -17.17 18.54
N LEU A 285 -2.64 -18.33 18.10
CA LEU A 285 -3.42 -19.44 17.55
C LEU A 285 -3.00 -20.77 18.23
N PRO A 286 -3.48 -21.05 19.45
CA PRO A 286 -3.03 -22.20 20.25
C PRO A 286 -3.46 -23.56 19.74
N SER A 287 -4.49 -23.62 18.87
CA SER A 287 -4.98 -24.86 18.26
C SER A 287 -4.20 -25.29 17.01
N LEU A 288 -3.18 -24.55 16.59
CA LEU A 288 -2.40 -24.91 15.40
C LEU A 288 -1.63 -26.22 15.61
N PRO A 289 -1.71 -27.17 14.65
CA PRO A 289 -0.86 -28.34 14.66
C PRO A 289 0.59 -27.97 14.31
N ALA A 290 1.48 -28.96 14.36
CA ALA A 290 2.85 -28.78 13.89
C ALA A 290 2.88 -28.51 12.39
N GLU A 291 3.68 -27.53 11.99
CA GLU A 291 3.93 -27.20 10.60
C GLU A 291 4.74 -28.30 9.88
N GLN A 292 4.39 -28.61 8.63
CA GLN A 292 5.15 -29.53 7.78
C GLN A 292 6.38 -28.86 7.15
N ASP A 293 6.21 -27.59 6.79
CA ASP A 293 7.27 -26.77 6.20
C ASP A 293 7.06 -25.31 6.57
N ALA A 294 8.14 -24.55 6.56
CA ALA A 294 8.12 -23.15 6.90
C ALA A 294 9.18 -22.37 6.13
N ARG A 295 8.92 -21.07 5.95
CA ARG A 295 9.85 -20.17 5.28
C ARG A 295 9.81 -18.79 5.91
N LEU A 296 10.98 -18.27 6.23
CA LEU A 296 11.17 -16.89 6.66
C LEU A 296 11.66 -16.01 5.50
N HIS A 297 11.18 -14.77 5.44
CA HIS A 297 11.69 -13.73 4.56
C HIS A 297 11.87 -12.41 5.31
N ARG A 298 12.98 -11.71 5.02
CA ARG A 298 13.35 -10.44 5.64
C ARG A 298 13.04 -9.27 4.70
N TRP A 299 12.00 -8.51 4.98
CA TRP A 299 11.68 -7.27 4.27
C TRP A 299 12.45 -6.10 4.86
N ARG A 300 13.72 -5.93 4.44
CA ARG A 300 14.59 -4.79 4.81
C ARG A 300 14.03 -3.44 4.35
N ILE A 301 13.31 -3.46 3.24
CA ILE A 301 12.62 -2.32 2.65
C ILE A 301 11.18 -2.79 2.44
N SER A 302 10.35 -2.68 3.48
CA SER A 302 8.98 -3.16 3.47
C SER A 302 8.04 -2.09 2.90
N GLN A 303 7.67 -1.10 3.71
CA GLN A 303 6.67 -0.08 3.35
C GLN A 303 7.23 1.31 3.59
N VAL A 304 6.86 2.26 2.72
CA VAL A 304 7.23 3.67 2.89
C VAL A 304 6.63 4.19 4.19
N THR A 305 7.50 4.73 5.05
CA THR A 305 7.12 5.40 6.30
C THR A 305 7.18 6.91 6.15
N VAL A 306 8.19 7.41 5.42
CA VAL A 306 8.31 8.80 5.00
C VAL A 306 8.43 8.82 3.48
N PRO A 307 7.41 9.32 2.74
CA PRO A 307 7.47 9.40 1.29
C PRO A 307 8.36 10.55 0.81
N TYR A 308 8.63 10.55 -0.48
CA TYR A 308 9.30 11.65 -1.14
C TYR A 308 8.44 12.91 -1.06
N HIS A 309 9.05 14.02 -0.68
CA HIS A 309 8.44 15.34 -0.68
C HIS A 309 9.32 16.29 -1.47
N ASP A 310 8.74 16.91 -2.50
CA ASP A 310 9.38 18.01 -3.17
C ASP A 310 9.33 19.24 -2.24
N ARG A 311 10.50 19.75 -1.86
CA ARG A 311 10.60 20.95 -1.01
C ARG A 311 10.36 22.25 -1.77
N ASN A 312 10.40 22.20 -3.10
CA ASN A 312 10.16 23.35 -3.97
C ASN A 312 8.74 23.35 -4.54
N GLY A 313 7.96 22.28 -4.31
CA GLY A 313 6.55 22.22 -4.70
C GLY A 313 5.72 23.24 -3.95
N ALA A 314 4.81 23.91 -4.64
CA ALA A 314 3.90 24.86 -4.01
C ALA A 314 3.00 24.12 -3.00
N MET A 315 2.79 24.74 -1.82
CA MET A 315 1.89 24.20 -0.80
C MET A 315 0.48 24.00 -1.38
N GLY A 316 0.04 22.73 -1.46
CA GLY A 316 -1.28 22.37 -1.98
C GLY A 316 -1.29 21.63 -3.32
N GLU A 317 -0.13 21.48 -3.98
CA GLU A 317 -0.02 20.59 -5.15
C GLU A 317 -0.02 19.11 -4.73
N ASP A 318 -0.63 18.27 -5.56
CA ASP A 318 -0.60 16.83 -5.37
C ASP A 318 0.86 16.34 -5.40
N PRO A 319 1.25 15.41 -4.51
CA PRO A 319 2.60 14.88 -4.51
C PRO A 319 2.93 14.29 -5.89
N PRO A 320 4.14 14.55 -6.42
CA PRO A 320 4.51 14.10 -7.75
C PRO A 320 4.44 12.57 -7.81
N SER A 321 3.84 12.01 -8.87
CA SER A 321 3.74 10.55 -9.05
C SER A 321 5.06 9.90 -9.48
N ALA A 322 6.02 10.71 -9.94
CA ALA A 322 7.38 10.35 -10.30
C ALA A 322 8.24 11.62 -10.38
N LEU A 323 9.56 11.43 -10.39
CA LEU A 323 10.56 12.49 -10.48
C LEU A 323 11.35 12.35 -11.78
N VAL A 324 11.41 13.40 -12.58
CA VAL A 324 12.26 13.47 -13.78
C VAL A 324 13.61 14.05 -13.37
N LEU A 325 14.66 13.22 -13.39
CA LEU A 325 16.03 13.66 -13.08
C LEU A 325 16.72 14.31 -14.29
N SER A 326 16.35 13.89 -15.49
CA SER A 326 16.87 14.44 -16.74
C SER A 326 15.79 14.36 -17.81
N ALA A 327 15.62 15.43 -18.57
CA ALA A 327 14.72 15.46 -19.72
C ALA A 327 15.38 14.87 -20.98
N ASN A 328 16.68 15.10 -21.18
CA ASN A 328 17.44 14.69 -22.36
C ASN A 328 18.86 14.23 -21.97
N PRO A 329 19.19 12.93 -22.05
CA PRO A 329 18.28 11.81 -22.29
C PRO A 329 17.38 11.62 -21.07
N ARG A 330 16.25 10.95 -21.26
CA ARG A 330 15.20 10.90 -20.23
C ARG A 330 15.57 9.90 -19.13
N ILE A 331 15.60 10.41 -17.89
CA ILE A 331 15.86 9.62 -16.68
C ILE A 331 14.77 9.92 -15.66
N ILE A 332 14.00 8.90 -15.30
CA ILE A 332 12.84 9.02 -14.41
C ILE A 332 13.05 8.12 -13.19
N VAL A 333 12.68 8.60 -12.01
CA VAL A 333 12.53 7.80 -10.79
C VAL A 333 11.05 7.71 -10.45
N ALA A 334 10.57 6.50 -10.24
CA ALA A 334 9.19 6.24 -9.87
C ALA A 334 9.11 5.13 -8.83
N GLY A 335 7.95 4.94 -8.22
CA GLY A 335 7.78 3.93 -7.17
C GLY A 335 6.80 4.36 -6.11
N ASP A 336 6.57 3.46 -5.15
CA ASP A 336 5.67 3.70 -4.03
C ASP A 336 6.11 4.83 -3.10
N SER A 337 7.38 5.24 -3.14
CA SER A 337 7.88 6.40 -2.38
C SER A 337 7.24 7.72 -2.80
N PHE A 338 6.73 7.82 -4.02
CA PHE A 338 6.14 9.04 -4.58
C PHE A 338 4.64 9.13 -4.32
N LEU A 339 4.01 7.99 -4.11
CA LEU A 339 2.70 7.93 -3.49
C LEU A 339 2.92 7.82 -2.00
N GLY A 340 2.94 8.97 -1.31
CA GLY A 340 2.59 8.95 0.09
C GLY A 340 1.38 8.05 0.24
N SER A 341 1.46 7.03 1.10
CA SER A 341 0.23 6.41 1.56
C SER A 341 -0.65 7.60 1.93
N ALA A 342 -1.82 7.77 1.30
CA ALA A 342 -2.55 9.05 1.25
C ALA A 342 -2.97 9.61 2.64
N LYS A 343 -2.40 9.05 3.72
CA LYS A 343 -2.51 9.45 5.11
C LYS A 343 -1.16 9.79 5.79
N THR A 344 0.02 9.69 5.16
CA THR A 344 1.29 9.92 5.88
C THR A 344 1.48 11.36 6.36
N LEU A 345 0.94 12.36 5.66
CA LEU A 345 0.87 13.75 6.18
C LEU A 345 -0.13 13.94 7.35
N THR A 346 -0.84 12.87 7.76
CA THR A 346 -1.91 12.87 8.79
C THR A 346 -1.71 11.85 9.90
N LEU A 347 -0.56 11.15 9.98
CA LEU A 347 -0.37 10.09 10.99
C LEU A 347 0.36 10.56 12.26
N HIS A 348 1.23 11.57 12.15
CA HIS A 348 1.82 12.22 13.31
C HIS A 348 2.02 13.69 13.00
N LEU A 349 1.39 14.56 13.78
CA LEU A 349 1.49 16.01 13.66
C LEU A 349 2.17 16.58 14.91
N PRO A 350 3.51 16.52 15.00
CA PRO A 350 4.27 17.14 16.07
C PRO A 350 4.69 18.57 15.71
N GLY A 351 4.90 19.41 16.72
CA GLY A 351 5.50 20.73 16.51
C GLY A 351 5.29 21.68 17.67
N TYR A 352 6.05 22.77 17.67
CA TYR A 352 5.83 23.85 18.63
C TYR A 352 4.73 24.78 18.13
N LEU A 353 3.81 25.13 19.02
CA LEU A 353 2.84 26.20 18.83
C LEU A 353 2.87 27.12 20.06
N ARG A 354 2.41 28.35 19.89
CA ARG A 354 2.11 29.22 21.03
C ARG A 354 0.63 29.08 21.34
N LYS A 355 0.30 28.79 22.59
CA LYS A 355 -1.06 28.73 23.11
C LYS A 355 -1.34 29.97 23.94
N LYS A 356 -2.50 30.60 23.77
CA LYS A 356 -2.94 31.69 24.64
C LYS A 356 -3.48 31.13 25.97
N SER A 357 -3.02 31.68 27.09
CA SER A 357 -3.52 31.34 28.43
C SER A 357 -4.82 32.09 28.74
N ARG A 358 -5.52 31.69 29.81
CA ARG A 358 -6.69 32.43 30.33
C ARG A 358 -6.35 33.85 30.75
N HIS A 359 -5.10 34.10 31.11
CA HIS A 359 -4.55 35.42 31.46
C HIS A 359 -3.98 36.19 30.27
N ASP A 360 -4.42 35.88 29.04
CA ASP A 360 -4.04 36.54 27.79
C ASP A 360 -2.55 36.47 27.43
N ARG A 361 -1.79 35.50 27.98
CA ARG A 361 -0.35 35.33 27.70
C ARG A 361 -0.09 34.19 26.72
N TRP A 362 0.74 34.45 25.72
CA TRP A 362 1.21 33.42 24.80
C TRP A 362 2.29 32.54 25.43
N GLN A 363 2.13 31.23 25.33
CA GLN A 363 3.04 30.25 25.88
C GLN A 363 3.44 29.23 24.81
N ARG A 364 4.74 29.11 24.54
CA ARG A 364 5.26 28.06 23.64
C ARG A 364 5.08 26.69 24.30
N ARG A 365 4.45 25.77 23.58
CA ARG A 365 4.21 24.39 23.98
C ARG A 365 4.50 23.47 22.81
N TYR A 366 4.91 22.26 23.11
CA TYR A 366 5.12 21.24 22.11
C TYR A 366 3.84 20.40 22.02
N PHE A 367 3.21 20.41 20.85
CA PHE A 367 1.97 19.72 20.56
C PHE A 367 2.24 18.48 19.72
N GLU A 368 1.44 17.44 19.91
CA GLU A 368 1.46 16.23 19.10
C GLU A 368 0.04 15.74 18.83
N ALA A 369 -0.26 15.38 17.58
CA ALA A 369 -1.48 14.65 17.23
C ALA A 369 -1.15 13.40 16.41
N THR A 370 -1.22 12.22 17.04
CA THR A 370 -1.03 10.92 16.38
C THR A 370 -2.36 10.24 16.03
N THR A 371 -3.41 10.56 16.77
CA THR A 371 -4.76 10.00 16.63
C THR A 371 -5.78 11.13 16.58
N HIS A 372 -7.03 10.91 16.98
CA HIS A 372 -8.00 11.96 17.26
C HIS A 372 -7.72 12.73 18.55
N TYR A 373 -6.66 12.37 19.30
CA TYR A 373 -6.20 13.17 20.43
C TYR A 373 -5.11 14.16 20.03
N LEU A 374 -5.29 15.42 20.42
CA LEU A 374 -4.26 16.46 20.39
C LEU A 374 -3.70 16.64 21.82
N THR A 375 -2.44 16.30 22.02
CA THR A 375 -1.75 16.45 23.31
C THR A 375 -0.75 17.59 23.28
N TYR A 376 -0.43 18.15 24.44
CA TYR A 376 0.71 19.07 24.55
C TYR A 376 1.48 18.97 25.86
N TYR A 377 2.74 19.39 25.76
CA TYR A 377 3.76 19.30 26.80
C TYR A 377 4.46 20.65 26.98
N LYS A 378 5.23 20.79 28.08
CA LYS A 378 6.02 22.01 28.33
C LYS A 378 7.12 22.18 27.27
N SER A 379 7.78 21.10 26.88
CA SER A 379 8.77 21.01 25.80
C SER A 379 8.72 19.61 25.18
N ARG A 380 9.45 19.39 24.08
CA ARG A 380 9.52 18.10 23.38
C ARG A 380 10.08 16.97 24.26
N GLU A 381 10.97 17.30 25.19
CA GLU A 381 11.63 16.35 26.08
C GLU A 381 10.84 16.11 27.38
N SER A 382 9.70 16.80 27.56
CA SER A 382 8.91 16.71 28.77
C SER A 382 7.95 15.52 28.72
N GLU A 383 8.11 14.57 29.64
CA GLU A 383 7.21 13.41 29.76
C GLU A 383 5.85 13.76 30.40
N LYS A 384 5.75 14.92 31.05
CA LYS A 384 4.52 15.36 31.72
C LYS A 384 3.53 15.93 30.70
N LEU A 385 2.53 15.13 30.37
CA LEU A 385 1.35 15.55 29.62
C LEU A 385 0.64 16.70 30.35
N LEU A 386 0.48 17.85 29.68
CA LEU A 386 -0.21 19.01 30.26
C LEU A 386 -1.69 19.01 29.94
N ALA A 387 -2.08 18.63 28.72
CA ALA A 387 -3.48 18.41 28.36
C ALA A 387 -3.60 17.42 27.20
N CYS A 388 -4.78 16.82 27.09
CA CYS A 388 -5.21 15.95 26.01
C CYS A 388 -6.59 16.41 25.54
N ILE A 389 -6.69 16.77 24.26
CA ILE A 389 -7.89 17.30 23.62
C ILE A 389 -8.45 16.22 22.69
N ASP A 390 -9.68 15.78 22.93
CA ASP A 390 -10.41 14.86 22.05
C ASP A 390 -10.99 15.63 20.85
N LEU A 391 -10.37 15.49 19.68
CA LEU A 391 -10.77 16.17 18.44
C LEU A 391 -12.16 15.75 17.94
N TRP A 392 -12.68 14.57 18.31
CA TRP A 392 -14.05 14.18 17.96
C TRP A 392 -15.11 14.97 18.74
N ARG A 393 -14.74 15.61 19.84
CA ARG A 393 -15.62 16.48 20.65
C ARG A 393 -15.45 17.96 20.32
N THR A 394 -14.52 18.30 19.43
CA THR A 394 -14.29 19.68 19.01
C THR A 394 -15.32 20.09 17.97
N GLN A 395 -15.70 21.37 17.99
CA GLN A 395 -16.62 21.96 17.03
C GLN A 395 -15.80 22.53 15.87
N THR A 396 -15.65 23.86 15.79
CA THR A 396 -14.93 24.53 14.71
C THR A 396 -13.43 24.56 14.99
N ILE A 397 -12.64 24.15 14.00
CA ILE A 397 -11.20 24.41 13.93
C ILE A 397 -10.97 25.30 12.71
N ASP A 398 -10.62 26.56 12.94
CA ASP A 398 -10.46 27.53 11.85
C ASP A 398 -9.49 28.65 12.22
N PHE A 399 -8.98 29.33 11.20
CA PHE A 399 -8.14 30.52 11.36
C PHE A 399 -8.91 31.64 12.08
N ASN A 400 -8.18 32.44 12.85
CA ASN A 400 -8.74 33.63 13.46
C ASN A 400 -9.01 34.67 12.36
N PRO A 401 -10.27 35.08 12.11
CA PRO A 401 -10.59 36.02 11.03
C PRO A 401 -9.99 37.41 11.24
N ALA A 402 -9.61 37.76 12.48
CA ALA A 402 -8.95 39.02 12.80
C ALA A 402 -7.43 39.01 12.54
N ASP A 403 -6.85 37.85 12.24
CA ASP A 403 -5.41 37.72 11.95
C ASP A 403 -5.14 37.73 10.44
N GLY A 404 -4.71 38.89 9.95
CA GLY A 404 -4.38 39.09 8.53
C GLY A 404 -3.25 38.19 8.02
N ASP A 405 -2.35 37.76 8.92
CA ASP A 405 -1.19 36.92 8.58
C ASP A 405 -1.51 35.41 8.64
N LYS A 406 -2.74 35.04 9.06
CA LYS A 406 -3.23 33.66 9.19
C LYS A 406 -2.26 32.74 9.95
N LEU A 407 -1.64 33.26 11.00
CA LEU A 407 -0.77 32.52 11.92
C LEU A 407 -1.56 31.95 13.09
N GLU A 408 -2.68 32.60 13.44
CA GLU A 408 -3.54 32.29 14.56
C GLU A 408 -4.75 31.47 14.11
N PHE A 409 -5.06 30.43 14.87
CA PHE A 409 -6.22 29.58 14.67
C PHE A 409 -6.80 29.14 16.01
N SER A 410 -8.07 28.77 15.99
CA SER A 410 -8.80 28.39 17.19
C SER A 410 -9.33 26.96 17.10
N ILE A 411 -9.43 26.29 18.26
CA ILE A 411 -10.11 25.00 18.42
C ILE A 411 -11.23 25.21 19.42
N ALA A 412 -12.48 25.15 18.96
CA ALA A 412 -13.66 25.29 19.81
C ALA A 412 -14.05 23.95 20.45
N ILE A 413 -14.28 23.95 21.77
CA ILE A 413 -14.64 22.78 22.58
C ILE A 413 -15.72 23.20 23.58
N GLY A 414 -16.98 22.88 23.30
CA GLY A 414 -18.10 23.34 24.12
C GLY A 414 -18.16 24.87 24.16
N GLU A 415 -18.06 25.45 25.35
CA GLU A 415 -18.02 26.91 25.57
C GLU A 415 -16.59 27.49 25.59
N GLN A 416 -15.56 26.64 25.51
CA GLN A 416 -14.16 27.07 25.56
C GLN A 416 -13.53 27.06 24.16
N SER A 417 -12.55 27.96 23.94
CA SER A 417 -11.75 27.97 22.72
C SER A 417 -10.25 28.01 23.04
N TYR A 418 -9.48 27.12 22.44
CA TYR A 418 -8.02 27.20 22.46
C TYR A 418 -7.56 28.08 21.32
N LEU A 419 -6.93 29.21 21.63
CA LEU A 419 -6.27 30.04 20.63
C LEU A 419 -4.80 29.65 20.51
N LEU A 420 -4.41 29.24 19.30
CA LEU A 420 -3.08 28.75 18.95
C LEU A 420 -2.47 29.64 17.88
N LYS A 421 -1.15 29.78 17.90
CA LYS A 421 -0.37 30.56 16.94
C LYS A 421 0.86 29.77 16.49
N ALA A 422 1.02 29.64 15.18
CA ALA A 422 2.18 29.00 14.57
C ALA A 422 3.31 30.01 14.29
N ASP A 423 4.50 29.52 13.99
CA ASP A 423 5.65 30.39 13.68
C ASP A 423 5.66 30.83 12.19
N SER A 424 4.86 30.20 11.31
CA SER A 424 4.65 30.62 9.92
C SER A 424 3.24 30.30 9.42
N GLN A 425 2.83 30.93 8.32
CA GLN A 425 1.52 30.69 7.69
C GLN A 425 1.39 29.23 7.21
N ASP A 426 2.46 28.67 6.66
CA ASP A 426 2.51 27.27 6.23
C ASP A 426 2.38 26.32 7.42
N ASP A 427 3.00 26.66 8.55
CA ASP A 427 2.93 25.87 9.79
C ASP A 427 1.50 25.92 10.37
N ALA A 428 0.85 27.10 10.36
CA ALA A 428 -0.54 27.25 10.77
C ALA A 428 -1.49 26.44 9.86
N ALA A 429 -1.32 26.52 8.54
CA ALA A 429 -2.11 25.75 7.58
C ALA A 429 -1.90 24.22 7.74
N ARG A 430 -0.66 23.79 7.99
CA ARG A 430 -0.35 22.38 8.32
C ARG A 430 -1.14 21.93 9.55
N TRP A 431 -1.16 22.75 10.61
CA TRP A 431 -1.87 22.42 11.84
C TRP A 431 -3.38 22.39 11.65
N VAL A 432 -4.00 23.43 11.08
CA VAL A 432 -5.45 23.48 10.85
C VAL A 432 -5.93 22.29 10.02
N LYS A 433 -5.31 22.05 8.86
CA LYS A 433 -5.65 20.93 7.98
C LYS A 433 -5.46 19.58 8.68
N GLY A 434 -4.35 19.42 9.39
CA GLY A 434 -4.02 18.19 10.10
C GLY A 434 -5.00 17.87 11.24
N LEU A 435 -5.45 18.87 11.99
CA LEU A 435 -6.43 18.70 13.06
C LEU A 435 -7.83 18.45 12.51
N GLN A 436 -8.28 19.19 11.49
CA GLN A 436 -9.56 18.98 10.82
C GLN A 436 -9.70 17.55 10.26
N ALA A 437 -8.64 17.03 9.64
CA ALA A 437 -8.62 15.66 9.12
C ALA A 437 -8.82 14.58 10.22
N ARG A 438 -8.63 14.94 11.50
CA ARG A 438 -8.79 14.07 12.66
C ARG A 438 -10.12 14.30 13.41
N GLN A 439 -10.95 15.26 12.99
CA GLN A 439 -12.28 15.49 13.57
C GLN A 439 -13.33 14.46 13.11
N TYR A 440 -13.07 13.74 12.02
CA TYR A 440 -14.00 12.73 11.51
C TYR A 440 -14.01 11.50 12.42
N ARG A 441 -15.18 11.20 13.02
CA ARG A 441 -15.43 10.01 13.84
C ARG A 441 -16.07 8.91 12.99
N PRO A 442 -15.41 7.76 12.78
CA PRO A 442 -16.03 6.61 12.11
C PRO A 442 -17.17 6.03 12.95
N GLU A 443 -18.31 5.73 12.31
CA GLU A 443 -19.47 5.12 12.96
C GLU A 443 -19.10 3.81 13.68
N GLY A 444 -19.60 3.62 14.90
CA GLY A 444 -19.37 2.41 15.71
C GLY A 444 -18.15 2.44 16.64
N THR A 445 -17.39 3.54 16.70
CA THR A 445 -16.21 3.63 17.59
C THR A 445 -16.60 4.14 19.00
N PRO A 446 -16.35 3.40 20.10
CA PRO A 446 -16.62 3.86 21.48
C PRO A 446 -15.65 5.00 21.89
N SER A 447 -16.15 6.03 22.58
CA SER A 447 -15.35 7.13 23.19
C SER A 447 -15.58 7.11 24.71
N GLU A 448 -15.00 6.14 25.41
CA GLU A 448 -15.26 5.92 26.83
C GLU A 448 -14.00 5.45 27.57
N VAL A 449 -12.96 6.31 27.72
CA VAL A 449 -11.90 6.05 28.74
C VAL A 449 -11.31 7.33 29.37
N PHE A 450 -11.11 8.42 28.63
CA PHE A 450 -10.28 9.54 29.16
C PHE A 450 -11.02 10.84 29.52
N SER A 451 -12.32 10.96 29.21
CA SER A 451 -13.01 12.27 29.28
C SER A 451 -13.43 12.72 30.69
N LEU A 452 -13.52 11.82 31.68
CA LEU A 452 -14.01 12.18 33.02
C LEU A 452 -13.00 12.94 33.90
N ARG A 453 -11.75 13.12 33.45
CA ARG A 453 -10.71 13.82 34.23
C ARG A 453 -10.40 15.25 33.75
N SER A 454 -10.87 15.64 32.56
CA SER A 454 -10.53 16.95 31.97
C SER A 454 -11.26 18.11 32.62
N GLU A 455 -12.46 17.90 33.17
CA GLU A 455 -13.25 18.97 33.79
C GLU A 455 -12.72 19.40 35.18
N HIS A 456 -11.72 18.72 35.74
CA HIS A 456 -11.18 19.01 37.08
C HIS A 456 -9.70 19.45 37.12
N MET A 457 -8.93 19.31 36.04
CA MET A 457 -7.50 19.71 36.06
C MET A 457 -7.23 21.20 35.77
N ASP A 458 -8.25 21.94 35.33
CA ASP A 458 -8.12 23.37 35.01
C ASP A 458 -7.95 24.28 36.22
N ALA A 459 -8.15 23.77 37.44
CA ALA A 459 -8.12 24.57 38.67
C ALA A 459 -6.73 24.62 39.36
N GLU A 460 -5.82 23.69 39.10
CA GLU A 460 -4.58 23.56 39.89
C GLU A 460 -3.30 24.05 39.20
N SER A 461 -3.36 24.46 37.92
CA SER A 461 -2.14 24.81 37.17
C SER A 461 -1.64 26.26 37.29
N ASP A 462 -2.37 27.14 37.97
CA ASP A 462 -2.10 28.60 38.02
C ASP A 462 -1.81 29.19 39.42
N ALA A 463 -1.58 28.38 40.46
CA ALA A 463 -1.14 28.91 41.76
C ALA A 463 0.41 29.10 41.83
N SER A 464 0.83 30.35 41.58
CA SER A 464 2.05 31.08 42.02
C SER A 464 2.98 30.38 43.02
N SER A 465 4.30 30.22 42.79
CA SER A 465 5.39 31.23 42.88
C SER A 465 5.53 31.97 44.23
N GLU A 466 6.70 31.78 44.87
CA GLU A 466 7.34 32.50 46.00
C GLU A 466 6.95 32.16 47.45
N TYR A 467 7.85 31.48 48.19
CA TYR A 467 8.64 32.06 49.30
C TYR A 467 9.69 31.04 49.82
N GLY A 468 10.88 31.51 50.17
CA GLY A 468 11.98 30.67 50.63
C GLY A 468 11.84 30.14 52.05
N GLY A 469 12.59 29.08 52.37
CA GLY A 469 12.90 28.73 53.75
C GLY A 469 12.95 27.24 54.09
N ARG A 470 14.19 26.75 54.27
CA ARG A 470 14.63 25.68 55.18
C ARG A 470 14.14 24.24 54.98
N ARG A 471 15.13 23.34 54.80
CA ARG A 471 15.08 21.89 55.10
C ARG A 471 14.53 21.65 56.53
N PRO A 472 13.92 20.48 56.77
CA PRO A 472 14.71 19.37 57.33
C PRO A 472 14.52 18.03 56.61
N ARG A 473 15.55 17.20 56.74
CA ARG A 473 15.57 15.75 56.46
C ARG A 473 14.48 15.03 57.27
N ASN A 474 13.88 14.00 56.70
CA ASN A 474 13.65 12.72 57.37
C ASN A 474 13.37 11.59 56.36
N ALA A 475 13.68 10.38 56.81
CA ALA A 475 13.94 9.18 56.05
C ALA A 475 12.72 8.28 55.81
N SER A 476 12.89 7.39 54.82
CA SER A 476 12.26 6.07 54.59
C SER A 476 10.74 5.94 54.56
N SER A 477 10.20 5.38 53.47
CA SER A 477 9.91 3.95 53.41
C SER A 477 9.47 3.51 52.02
N ASP A 478 9.85 2.27 51.72
CA ASP A 478 9.60 1.43 50.56
C ASP A 478 8.11 1.28 50.18
N SER A 479 7.82 1.29 48.87
CA SER A 479 6.80 0.44 48.24
C SER A 479 6.89 0.60 46.72
N GLY A 480 7.52 -0.38 46.07
CA GLY A 480 7.58 -0.48 44.62
C GLY A 480 6.21 -0.72 43.99
N SER A 481 5.75 0.22 43.18
CA SER A 481 4.62 0.02 42.26
C SER A 481 5.17 -0.08 40.84
N HIS A 482 5.12 -1.29 40.27
CA HIS A 482 5.34 -1.54 38.85
C HIS A 482 4.42 -0.65 38.01
N ARG A 483 5.00 0.29 37.25
CA ARG A 483 4.30 1.01 36.18
C ARG A 483 4.54 0.25 34.89
N SER A 484 3.49 -0.36 34.36
CA SER A 484 3.47 -0.84 32.98
C SER A 484 3.60 0.36 32.04
N SER A 485 4.63 0.32 31.19
CA SER A 485 4.75 1.23 30.06
C SER A 485 3.79 0.75 28.98
N LEU A 486 2.63 1.41 28.86
CA LEU A 486 1.68 1.21 27.78
C LEU A 486 2.30 1.71 26.46
N SER A 487 2.82 0.77 25.69
CA SER A 487 3.23 0.93 24.29
C SER A 487 1.97 1.10 23.42
N MET A 488 1.77 2.28 22.83
CA MET A 488 0.64 2.54 21.92
C MET A 488 0.92 1.92 20.54
N SER A 489 0.05 0.98 20.15
CA SER A 489 0.09 0.25 18.89
C SER A 489 -0.35 1.12 17.70
N TYR A 490 0.57 1.29 16.76
CA TYR A 490 0.38 2.01 15.50
C TYR A 490 -0.21 1.08 14.43
N VAL A 491 -1.28 1.50 13.76
CA VAL A 491 -1.95 0.70 12.72
C VAL A 491 -1.22 0.87 11.39
N GLU A 492 -0.29 -0.06 11.11
CA GLU A 492 0.43 -0.13 9.85
C GLU A 492 -0.29 -0.94 8.78
N THR A 493 -0.18 -0.49 7.52
CA THR A 493 -1.01 -0.88 6.37
C THR A 493 -0.28 -1.84 5.42
N GLN A 494 -0.84 -2.98 5.01
CA GLN A 494 -0.21 -3.95 4.08
C GLN A 494 -0.71 -3.92 2.63
N ASN A 495 -0.87 -2.72 2.07
CA ASN A 495 -1.44 -2.58 0.73
C ASN A 495 -0.34 -2.44 -0.34
N PRO A 496 -0.43 -3.15 -1.48
CA PRO A 496 0.32 -2.80 -2.66
C PRO A 496 -0.11 -1.39 -3.08
N VAL A 497 0.87 -0.51 -3.18
CA VAL A 497 0.71 0.84 -3.69
C VAL A 497 1.14 0.80 -5.16
N VAL A 498 0.24 1.17 -6.06
CA VAL A 498 0.55 1.31 -7.49
C VAL A 498 0.66 2.80 -7.78
N PRO A 499 1.89 3.31 -8.04
CA PRO A 499 2.11 4.64 -8.59
C PRO A 499 1.22 4.88 -9.80
N ASN A 500 0.86 6.14 -10.07
CA ASN A 500 0.07 6.48 -11.25
C ASN A 500 0.89 6.18 -12.53
N ALA A 501 0.91 4.91 -12.94
CA ALA A 501 1.67 4.41 -14.06
C ALA A 501 1.23 5.08 -15.36
N ALA A 502 -0.04 5.51 -15.44
CA ALA A 502 -0.53 6.33 -16.54
C ALA A 502 0.12 7.72 -16.58
N ALA A 503 0.31 8.37 -15.43
CA ALA A 503 1.07 9.63 -15.37
C ALA A 503 2.53 9.43 -15.78
N ILE A 504 3.16 8.33 -15.34
CA ILE A 504 4.55 8.01 -15.71
C ILE A 504 4.66 7.72 -17.21
N ALA A 505 3.74 6.92 -17.76
CA ALA A 505 3.69 6.63 -19.19
C ALA A 505 3.48 7.92 -20.02
N ARG A 506 2.63 8.84 -19.57
CA ARG A 506 2.45 10.15 -20.23
C ARG A 506 3.73 10.97 -20.26
N LEU A 507 4.55 10.91 -19.20
CA LEU A 507 5.87 11.53 -19.23
C LEU A 507 6.68 10.91 -20.37
N SER A 508 6.81 9.59 -20.45
CA SER A 508 7.56 8.91 -21.53
C SER A 508 7.00 9.16 -22.94
N LEU A 509 5.68 9.35 -23.09
CA LEU A 509 5.00 9.53 -24.38
C LEU A 509 5.08 10.95 -24.96
N SER A 510 5.39 11.97 -24.16
CA SER A 510 5.25 13.39 -24.55
C SER A 510 6.23 13.91 -25.61
N HIS A 511 7.09 13.04 -26.19
CA HIS A 511 8.20 13.45 -27.04
C HIS A 511 8.39 12.62 -28.32
N ALA A 512 7.46 11.72 -28.66
CA ALA A 512 7.40 11.18 -30.02
C ALA A 512 7.02 12.33 -30.97
N ASP A 513 7.80 12.57 -32.03
CA ASP A 513 7.64 13.68 -32.99
C ASP A 513 6.28 13.63 -33.72
N ALA A 514 5.22 14.04 -33.03
CA ALA A 514 3.87 14.24 -33.52
C ALA A 514 3.36 15.59 -32.97
N PRO A 515 2.61 16.38 -33.76
CA PRO A 515 2.08 17.66 -33.31
C PRO A 515 1.21 17.43 -32.08
N ASN A 516 1.59 18.06 -30.95
CA ASN A 516 0.89 18.08 -29.66
C ASN A 516 -0.18 16.99 -29.49
N PRO A 517 0.12 15.86 -28.81
CA PRO A 517 -0.95 14.99 -28.38
C PRO A 517 -1.74 15.73 -27.30
N VAL A 518 -2.88 16.31 -27.70
CA VAL A 518 -4.05 16.34 -26.82
C VAL A 518 -4.23 14.88 -26.43
N VAL A 519 -3.76 14.48 -25.25
CA VAL A 519 -4.16 13.19 -24.67
C VAL A 519 -5.64 13.40 -24.37
N PRO A 520 -6.57 12.91 -25.21
CA PRO A 520 -7.96 13.03 -24.89
C PRO A 520 -8.11 12.20 -23.61
N ASN A 521 -8.69 12.80 -22.58
CA ASN A 521 -9.24 11.99 -21.51
C ASN A 521 -10.06 10.90 -22.21
N ALA A 522 -9.67 9.63 -22.10
CA ALA A 522 -10.26 8.55 -22.92
C ALA A 522 -11.81 8.47 -22.75
N ASN A 523 -12.32 9.11 -21.69
CA ASN A 523 -13.73 9.28 -21.38
C ASN A 523 -14.45 10.46 -22.07
N LEU A 524 -13.76 11.47 -22.62
CA LEU A 524 -14.42 12.55 -23.39
C LEU A 524 -14.82 12.08 -24.80
N ILE A 525 -14.05 11.17 -25.41
CA ILE A 525 -14.40 10.58 -26.71
C ILE A 525 -15.51 9.53 -26.53
N ALA A 526 -15.47 8.69 -25.49
CA ALA A 526 -16.52 7.71 -25.25
C ALA A 526 -17.88 8.34 -24.86
N ARG A 527 -17.89 9.54 -24.26
CA ARG A 527 -19.12 10.31 -23.98
C ARG A 527 -19.60 11.18 -25.14
N ALA A 528 -18.74 11.51 -26.10
CA ALA A 528 -19.14 12.19 -27.34
C ALA A 528 -19.63 11.21 -28.43
N SER A 529 -19.36 9.91 -28.30
CA SER A 529 -19.81 8.87 -29.24
C SER A 529 -21.25 8.38 -29.04
N PHE A 530 -22.05 9.05 -28.22
CA PHE A 530 -23.51 8.88 -28.17
C PHE A 530 -24.24 10.21 -28.38
N SER A 531 -23.89 10.95 -29.43
CA SER A 531 -24.81 11.91 -30.04
C SER A 531 -24.34 12.25 -31.45
N HIS A 532 -25.26 12.14 -32.41
CA HIS A 532 -25.16 12.41 -33.85
C HIS A 532 -24.56 11.33 -34.75
N ALA A 533 -25.42 10.39 -35.15
CA ALA A 533 -25.54 10.04 -36.55
C ALA A 533 -26.82 10.69 -37.10
N GLU A 534 -26.66 11.81 -37.80
CA GLU A 534 -27.66 12.29 -38.77
C GLU A 534 -27.65 11.34 -39.97
N ALA A 535 -28.78 10.68 -40.22
CA ALA A 535 -29.04 10.00 -41.47
C ALA A 535 -29.70 11.00 -42.44
N THR A 536 -29.03 11.27 -43.55
CA THR A 536 -29.58 12.02 -44.68
C THR A 536 -30.73 11.26 -45.36
N ASN A 537 -31.84 11.96 -45.58
CA ASN A 537 -33.06 11.55 -46.29
C ASN A 537 -32.81 10.88 -47.65
N PRO A 538 -33.82 10.13 -48.15
CA PRO A 538 -34.58 10.69 -49.27
C PRO A 538 -36.10 10.61 -49.11
N VAL A 539 -36.75 11.67 -49.63
CA VAL A 539 -38.13 11.74 -50.19
C VAL A 539 -39.33 11.75 -49.22
N VAL A 540 -40.16 12.77 -49.47
CA VAL A 540 -41.36 13.35 -48.83
C VAL A 540 -42.66 12.63 -49.30
N PRO A 541 -43.92 12.88 -48.82
CA PRO A 541 -44.47 13.55 -47.62
C PRO A 541 -45.51 12.71 -46.83
N SER A 542 -45.82 13.15 -45.59
CA SER A 542 -47.16 13.69 -45.21
C SER A 542 -47.68 13.24 -43.83
N ALA A 543 -48.28 14.23 -43.14
CA ALA A 543 -49.39 14.13 -42.18
C ALA A 543 -49.11 13.80 -40.70
N THR A 544 -49.01 14.89 -39.92
CA THR A 544 -49.85 15.25 -38.75
C THR A 544 -50.01 14.32 -37.54
N ALA A 545 -49.73 14.93 -36.38
CA ALA A 545 -50.57 15.00 -35.16
C ALA A 545 -50.12 14.24 -33.88
N ASN A 546 -49.85 15.08 -32.87
CA ASN A 546 -50.40 15.10 -31.50
C ASN A 546 -50.16 13.97 -30.49
N ALA A 547 -49.69 14.43 -29.30
CA ALA A 547 -50.18 14.10 -27.95
C ALA A 547 -50.02 12.64 -27.48
N ALA A 548 -50.06 12.28 -26.21
CA ALA A 548 -49.85 12.85 -24.88
C ALA A 548 -49.99 11.63 -23.94
N THR A 549 -49.48 11.72 -22.70
CA THR A 549 -49.83 10.83 -21.56
C THR A 549 -49.41 9.34 -21.73
N GLY A 550 -49.14 8.54 -20.72
CA GLY A 550 -49.31 8.62 -19.28
C GLY A 550 -49.50 7.18 -18.78
N ALA A 551 -48.65 6.79 -17.84
CA ALA A 551 -48.94 5.87 -16.73
C ALA A 551 -49.23 4.36 -16.97
N LYS A 552 -48.79 3.61 -15.95
CA LYS A 552 -49.39 2.41 -15.33
C LYS A 552 -49.08 1.02 -15.93
N TYR A 553 -48.34 0.25 -15.12
CA TYR A 553 -48.49 -1.20 -14.95
C TYR A 553 -49.95 -1.60 -14.71
N PRO A 554 -50.32 -2.85 -15.03
CA PRO A 554 -50.54 -3.80 -13.94
C PRO A 554 -50.10 -5.26 -14.23
N MET A 555 -50.02 -6.01 -13.14
CA MET A 555 -49.78 -7.45 -13.02
C MET A 555 -50.92 -8.32 -13.59
N VAL A 556 -50.67 -9.63 -13.78
CA VAL A 556 -51.28 -10.77 -13.02
C VAL A 556 -51.04 -12.12 -13.74
N ASN A 557 -50.54 -13.10 -12.96
CA ASN A 557 -50.76 -14.58 -12.86
C ASN A 557 -51.24 -15.41 -14.09
N THR A 558 -51.00 -16.73 -14.26
CA THR A 558 -50.92 -17.86 -13.31
C THR A 558 -50.53 -19.16 -14.06
N ASN A 559 -49.94 -20.13 -13.34
CA ASN A 559 -50.10 -21.61 -13.37
C ASN A 559 -49.93 -22.48 -14.64
N GLN A 560 -49.11 -23.53 -14.50
CA GLN A 560 -49.42 -25.00 -14.58
C GLN A 560 -48.17 -25.77 -15.05
N GLN A 561 -47.51 -26.55 -14.18
CA GLN A 561 -47.67 -27.99 -13.91
C GLN A 561 -47.18 -28.97 -15.01
N VAL A 562 -46.09 -29.69 -14.65
CA VAL A 562 -45.87 -31.15 -14.71
C VAL A 562 -45.99 -31.88 -16.07
N THR A 563 -44.89 -32.51 -16.51
CA THR A 563 -44.85 -33.99 -16.69
C THR A 563 -43.42 -34.52 -16.94
N ARG A 564 -43.10 -35.60 -16.22
CA ARG A 564 -41.98 -36.53 -16.46
C ARG A 564 -42.32 -37.43 -17.65
N SER A 565 -41.32 -37.90 -18.39
CA SER A 565 -41.33 -39.27 -18.91
C SER A 565 -39.92 -39.84 -19.10
N THR A 566 -39.87 -41.16 -19.09
CA THR A 566 -38.80 -42.08 -18.67
C THR A 566 -38.27 -42.95 -19.82
N VAL A 567 -36.94 -43.19 -19.80
CA VAL A 567 -36.24 -44.50 -19.85
C VAL A 567 -36.21 -45.35 -21.14
N ALA A 568 -34.98 -45.74 -21.56
CA ALA A 568 -34.54 -47.14 -21.81
C ALA A 568 -33.02 -47.17 -22.18
N THR A 569 -32.10 -47.71 -21.35
CA THR A 569 -31.54 -49.09 -21.25
C THR A 569 -30.87 -49.72 -22.49
N THR A 570 -29.57 -50.05 -22.37
CA THR A 570 -28.85 -51.36 -22.59
C THR A 570 -27.34 -51.08 -22.78
N ALA A 571 -26.42 -51.45 -21.89
CA ALA A 571 -25.84 -52.78 -21.56
C ALA A 571 -24.68 -53.24 -22.50
N ALA A 572 -23.46 -53.16 -21.94
CA ALA A 572 -22.22 -53.96 -22.05
C ALA A 572 -21.89 -54.85 -23.27
N VAL A 573 -20.59 -54.91 -23.67
CA VAL A 573 -19.75 -56.13 -23.80
C VAL A 573 -18.25 -55.75 -24.05
N LYS A 574 -17.35 -56.53 -23.44
CA LYS A 574 -15.86 -56.57 -23.57
C LYS A 574 -15.41 -57.50 -24.71
N THR A 575 -14.21 -57.26 -25.28
CA THR A 575 -13.09 -58.19 -25.64
C THR A 575 -12.14 -57.43 -26.59
N ALA A 576 -10.84 -57.21 -26.33
CA ALA A 576 -9.67 -58.12 -26.21
C ALA A 576 -8.92 -58.35 -27.54
N ASP A 577 -7.57 -58.35 -27.41
CA ASP A 577 -6.48 -58.87 -28.27
C ASP A 577 -5.88 -57.93 -29.35
N GLU A 578 -4.66 -57.43 -29.14
CA GLU A 578 -3.30 -57.96 -29.52
C GLU A 578 -2.87 -57.29 -30.86
N GLU A 579 -1.64 -56.81 -31.14
CA GLU A 579 -0.30 -57.29 -30.80
C GLU A 579 0.76 -56.23 -31.23
N ASN A 580 2.03 -56.46 -30.85
CA ASN A 580 3.30 -55.89 -31.32
C ASN A 580 3.94 -54.66 -30.63
N ALA A 581 4.56 -54.95 -29.48
CA ALA A 581 6.02 -55.04 -29.29
C ALA A 581 6.96 -54.02 -29.96
N ALA A 582 7.67 -53.23 -29.12
CA ALA A 582 9.13 -53.23 -29.06
C ALA A 582 9.66 -52.62 -27.74
N ASN A 583 10.30 -53.50 -26.95
CA ASN A 583 11.35 -53.31 -25.94
C ASN A 583 12.32 -52.12 -26.19
N ALA A 584 13.01 -51.50 -25.22
CA ALA A 584 13.46 -51.95 -23.90
C ALA A 584 13.76 -50.80 -22.91
N GLN A 585 13.63 -51.19 -21.64
CA GLN A 585 14.13 -50.72 -20.35
C GLN A 585 15.41 -49.87 -20.22
N CYS A 586 15.29 -48.87 -19.32
CA CYS A 586 16.00 -48.70 -18.04
C CYS A 586 17.50 -49.05 -17.91
N CYS A 587 18.28 -48.09 -17.38
CA CYS A 587 18.95 -48.20 -16.08
C CYS A 587 19.58 -46.87 -15.63
N ALA A 588 19.66 -46.69 -14.31
CA ALA A 588 20.04 -45.47 -13.57
C ALA A 588 21.58 -45.32 -13.38
N PRO A 589 22.06 -44.65 -12.30
CA PRO A 589 22.65 -43.31 -12.30
C PRO A 589 24.19 -43.32 -12.17
N CYS A 590 24.85 -42.17 -12.34
CA CYS A 590 26.25 -42.01 -11.94
C CYS A 590 26.52 -40.67 -11.25
N VAL A 591 27.20 -40.79 -10.11
CA VAL A 591 27.77 -39.74 -9.26
C VAL A 591 29.28 -39.71 -9.52
N ILE A 592 29.92 -38.59 -9.15
CA ILE A 592 31.35 -38.35 -8.85
C ILE A 592 32.19 -37.84 -10.05
N MET A 593 32.56 -36.55 -10.06
CA MET A 593 33.68 -35.94 -9.31
C MET A 593 33.42 -34.46 -9.06
#